data_AF-A0A924M8U0-F1
#
_entry.id   AF-A0A924M8U0-F1
#
_cell.length_a   1.000
_cell.length_b   1.000
_cell.length_c   1.000
_cell.angle_alpha   90.00
_cell.angle_beta   90.00
_cell.angle_gamma   90.00
#
_symmetry.space_group_name_H-M   'P 1'
#
loop_
_entity.id
_entity.type
_entity.pdbx_description
1 polymer ?
#
loop_
_entity_poly.entity_id
_entity_poly.type
_entity_poly.pdbx_seq_one_letter_code
_entity_poly.pdbx_strand_id
1 'polypeptide(L)'
;MLLLPALLVAPVIDDVVGMRQFEQLCTERAVVRISPEAGQVKRAQRLDSTTVELPGYWIKIESQSGGYVDLDTKKSFVTFEGFHTKGGRIAAISMMGGSHSCFPKDEGLVLKRLNMDQLIGEGRKL
;
A
#
# COMPACT_ATOMS: atom_id res chain seq x y z
N MET A 1 -8.34 -31.06 30.24
CA MET A 1 -8.68 -29.72 30.81
C MET A 1 -7.73 -28.63 30.29
N LEU A 2 -7.39 -28.64 28.99
CA LEU A 2 -6.44 -27.69 28.35
C LEU A 2 -7.05 -26.99 27.12
N LEU A 3 -8.24 -27.41 26.68
CA LEU A 3 -8.93 -26.83 25.51
C LEU A 3 -9.33 -25.37 25.72
N LEU A 4 -9.78 -25.01 26.93
CA LEU A 4 -10.20 -23.65 27.25
C LEU A 4 -9.06 -22.61 27.21
N PRO A 5 -7.90 -22.83 27.89
CA PRO A 5 -6.79 -21.88 27.81
C PRO A 5 -6.19 -21.81 26.40
N ALA A 6 -6.12 -22.92 25.65
CA ALA A 6 -5.65 -22.90 24.26
C ALA A 6 -6.56 -22.05 23.35
N LEU A 7 -7.88 -22.13 23.53
CA LEU A 7 -8.85 -21.34 22.76
C LEU A 7 -8.74 -19.83 23.02
N LEU A 8 -8.31 -19.44 24.23
CA LEU A 8 -8.18 -18.03 24.61
C LEU A 8 -6.84 -17.43 24.16
N VAL A 9 -5.77 -18.24 24.10
CA VAL A 9 -4.43 -17.77 23.75
C VAL A 9 -4.18 -17.79 22.24
N ALA A 10 -4.72 -18.79 21.52
CA ALA A 10 -4.48 -18.94 20.08
C ALA A 10 -4.81 -17.69 19.25
N PRO A 11 -5.97 -17.02 19.41
CA PRO A 11 -6.26 -15.86 18.57
C PRO A 11 -5.44 -14.61 18.95
N VAL A 12 -4.89 -14.55 20.17
CA VAL A 12 -3.93 -13.48 20.53
C VAL A 12 -2.59 -13.70 19.82
N ILE A 13 -2.14 -14.95 19.70
CA ILE A 13 -0.92 -15.29 18.96
C ILE A 13 -1.10 -14.97 17.47
N ASP A 14 -2.25 -15.30 16.89
CA ASP A 14 -2.56 -15.01 15.49
C ASP A 14 -2.44 -13.52 15.16
N ASP A 15 -2.97 -12.67 16.05
CA ASP A 15 -2.91 -11.21 15.91
C ASP A 15 -1.47 -10.69 15.99
N VAL A 16 -0.64 -11.19 16.92
CA VAL A 16 0.77 -10.76 17.03
C VAL A 16 1.60 -11.19 15.82
N VAL A 17 1.43 -12.45 15.37
CA VAL A 17 2.15 -12.97 14.20
C VAL A 17 1.74 -12.19 12.95
N GLY A 18 0.44 -11.99 12.73
CA GLY A 18 -0.05 -11.25 11.58
C GLY A 18 0.40 -9.79 11.54
N MET A 19 0.40 -9.11 12.69
CA MET A 19 0.90 -7.72 12.75
C MET A 19 2.40 -7.63 12.45
N ARG A 20 3.20 -8.61 12.88
CA ARG A 20 4.61 -8.68 12.45
C ARG A 20 4.75 -8.89 10.94
N GLN A 21 3.94 -9.75 10.34
CA GLN A 21 3.95 -9.93 8.87
C GLN A 21 3.58 -8.63 8.15
N PHE A 22 2.63 -7.86 8.69
CA PHE A 22 2.26 -6.55 8.17
C PHE A 22 3.40 -5.54 8.26
N GLU A 23 4.08 -5.43 9.40
CA GLU A 23 5.23 -4.54 9.57
C GLU A 23 6.41 -4.89 8.62
N GLN A 24 6.66 -6.18 8.43
CA GLN A 24 7.66 -6.66 7.47
C GLN A 24 7.29 -6.26 6.04
N LEU A 25 6.04 -6.51 5.64
CA LEU A 25 5.51 -6.06 4.34
C LEU A 25 5.68 -4.56 4.12
N CYS A 26 5.33 -3.75 5.11
CA CYS A 26 5.49 -2.30 5.05
C CYS A 26 6.94 -1.89 4.85
N THR A 27 7.89 -2.58 5.50
CA THR A 27 9.31 -2.26 5.40
C THR A 27 9.91 -2.68 4.06
N GLU A 28 9.50 -3.83 3.54
CA GLU A 28 10.12 -4.43 2.35
C GLU A 28 9.50 -3.94 1.04
N ARG A 29 8.19 -3.68 1.03
CA ARG A 29 7.43 -3.48 -0.21
C ARG A 29 6.72 -2.15 -0.32
N ALA A 30 6.54 -1.39 0.76
CA ALA A 30 5.94 -0.05 0.67
C ALA A 30 6.98 0.95 0.16
N VAL A 31 7.27 0.85 -1.13
CA VAL A 31 8.28 1.65 -1.83
C VAL A 31 7.69 2.33 -3.04
N VAL A 32 8.23 3.50 -3.40
CA VAL A 32 7.97 4.12 -4.70
C VAL A 32 8.96 3.57 -5.72
N ARG A 33 8.43 3.15 -6.88
CA ARG A 33 9.24 2.76 -8.03
C ARG A 33 9.14 3.84 -9.09
N ILE A 34 10.29 4.24 -9.61
CA ILE A 34 10.43 5.29 -10.61
C ILE A 34 11.12 4.68 -11.83
N SER A 35 10.55 4.88 -13.01
CA SER A 35 11.16 4.44 -14.27
C SER A 35 12.38 5.31 -14.60
N PRO A 36 13.45 4.76 -15.20
CA PRO A 36 14.61 5.55 -15.63
C PRO A 36 14.25 6.72 -16.56
N GLU A 37 13.17 6.59 -17.33
CA GLU A 37 12.68 7.59 -18.29
C GLU A 37 11.79 8.68 -17.65
N ALA A 38 11.57 8.65 -16.33
CA ALA A 38 10.71 9.62 -15.64
C ALA A 38 11.09 11.09 -15.91
N GLY A 39 12.38 11.37 -16.14
CA GLY A 39 12.86 12.72 -16.46
C GLY A 39 12.49 13.21 -17.87
N GLN A 40 12.00 12.33 -18.75
CA GLN A 40 11.60 12.67 -20.12
C GLN A 40 10.09 12.91 -20.26
N VAL A 41 9.32 12.62 -19.21
CA VAL A 41 7.86 12.75 -19.20
C VAL A 41 7.47 14.22 -19.27
N LYS A 42 6.57 14.56 -20.20
CA LYS A 42 6.06 15.93 -20.38
C LYS A 42 4.65 16.10 -19.83
N ARG A 43 3.86 15.02 -19.88
CA ARG A 43 2.44 15.02 -19.52
C ARG A 43 2.10 13.75 -18.79
N ALA A 44 1.52 13.89 -17.61
CA ALA A 44 1.17 12.77 -16.77
C ALA A 44 -0.34 12.70 -16.54
N GLN A 45 -0.82 11.49 -16.32
CA GLN A 45 -2.15 11.22 -15.79
C GLN A 45 -2.02 10.32 -14.57
N ARG A 46 -2.82 10.59 -13.53
CA ARG A 46 -2.91 9.72 -12.37
C ARG A 46 -3.62 8.42 -12.75
N LEU A 47 -3.03 7.28 -12.40
CA LEU A 47 -3.69 5.99 -12.49
C LEU A 47 -4.64 5.82 -11.32
N ASP A 48 -5.79 5.21 -11.59
CA ASP A 48 -6.72 4.81 -10.53
C ASP A 48 -6.04 3.86 -9.56
N SER A 49 -6.32 4.03 -8.27
CA SER A 49 -5.79 3.12 -7.26
C SER A 49 -6.58 1.82 -7.27
N THR A 50 -5.87 0.70 -7.29
CA THR A 50 -6.48 -0.63 -7.16
C THR A 50 -6.18 -1.18 -5.77
N THR A 51 -7.20 -1.74 -5.12
CA THR A 51 -7.07 -2.45 -3.85
C THR A 51 -7.29 -3.93 -4.05
N VAL A 52 -6.37 -4.77 -3.55
CA VAL A 52 -6.45 -6.23 -3.64
C VAL A 52 -6.11 -6.86 -2.30
N GLU A 53 -6.82 -7.92 -1.92
CA GLU A 53 -6.48 -8.71 -0.73
C GLU A 53 -5.26 -9.61 -1.02
N LEU A 54 -4.29 -9.63 -0.11
CA LEU A 54 -3.10 -10.46 -0.21
C LEU A 54 -3.33 -11.82 0.48
N PRO A 55 -3.20 -12.94 -0.25
CA PRO A 55 -3.31 -14.27 0.35
C PRO A 55 -2.03 -14.63 1.13
N GLY A 56 -2.15 -15.61 2.03
CA GLY A 56 -0.99 -16.19 2.73
C GLY A 56 -0.59 -15.51 4.05
N TYR A 57 -1.39 -14.56 4.53
CA TYR A 57 -1.19 -13.86 5.79
C TYR A 57 -2.16 -14.35 6.87
N TRP A 58 -1.73 -14.28 8.14
CA TRP A 58 -2.54 -14.71 9.29
C TRP A 58 -3.69 -13.75 9.58
N ILE A 59 -3.55 -12.51 9.10
CA ILE A 59 -4.56 -11.47 9.18
C ILE A 59 -4.87 -10.98 7.78
N LYS A 60 -6.04 -10.37 7.61
CA LYS A 60 -6.43 -9.78 6.34
C LYS A 60 -5.54 -8.58 6.05
N ILE A 61 -4.77 -8.64 4.97
CA ILE A 61 -3.94 -7.53 4.49
C ILE A 61 -4.40 -7.18 3.08
N GLU A 62 -4.66 -5.90 2.85
CA GLU A 62 -5.03 -5.35 1.55
C GLU A 62 -3.86 -4.53 1.03
N SER A 63 -3.42 -4.81 -0.20
CA SER A 63 -2.49 -3.96 -0.94
C SER A 63 -3.30 -2.90 -1.69
N GLN A 64 -2.83 -1.66 -1.64
CA GLN A 64 -3.32 -0.56 -2.45
C GLN A 64 -2.19 -0.07 -3.34
N SER A 65 -2.34 -0.23 -4.65
CA SER A 65 -1.36 0.23 -5.63
C SER A 65 -1.91 1.40 -6.43
N GLY A 66 -1.05 2.36 -6.74
CA GLY A 66 -1.36 3.48 -7.61
C GLY A 66 -0.14 3.94 -8.39
N GLY A 67 -0.30 4.99 -9.18
CA GLY A 67 0.81 5.53 -9.95
C GLY A 67 0.43 6.63 -10.92
N TYR A 68 1.35 6.88 -11.84
CA TYR A 68 1.24 7.89 -12.88
C TYR A 68 1.72 7.33 -14.21
N VAL A 69 0.96 7.61 -15.25
CA VAL A 69 1.24 7.21 -16.63
C VAL A 69 1.65 8.41 -17.46
N ASP A 70 2.64 8.23 -18.31
CA ASP A 70 3.00 9.20 -19.33
C ASP A 70 1.95 9.15 -20.45
N LEU A 71 1.32 10.28 -20.74
CA LEU A 71 0.28 10.35 -21.74
C LEU A 71 0.80 10.19 -23.17
N ASP A 72 2.08 10.45 -23.41
CA ASP A 72 2.72 10.33 -24.73
C ASP A 72 3.03 8.85 -25.05
N THR A 73 3.65 8.14 -24.10
CA THR A 73 4.07 6.74 -24.30
C THR A 73 3.10 5.69 -23.76
N LYS A 74 2.11 6.11 -22.97
CA LYS A 74 1.18 5.25 -22.22
C LYS A 74 1.87 4.29 -21.23
N LYS A 75 3.11 4.56 -20.87
CA LYS A 75 3.87 3.76 -19.89
C LYS A 75 3.78 4.38 -18.50
N SER A 76 3.62 3.52 -17.49
CA SER A 76 3.74 3.96 -16.10
C SER A 76 5.18 4.33 -15.80
N PHE A 77 5.38 5.49 -15.18
CA PHE A 77 6.72 6.00 -14.86
C PHE A 77 6.93 6.22 -13.36
N VAL A 78 5.84 6.26 -12.59
CA VAL A 78 5.87 6.24 -11.12
C VAL A 78 4.80 5.26 -10.67
N THR A 79 5.17 4.29 -9.83
CA THR A 79 4.21 3.42 -9.13
C THR A 79 4.52 3.40 -7.64
N PHE A 80 3.49 3.20 -6.84
CA PHE A 80 3.62 3.05 -5.41
C PHE A 80 2.67 1.95 -4.93
N GLU A 81 3.09 1.24 -3.89
CA GLU A 81 2.31 0.21 -3.21
C GLU A 81 2.25 0.57 -1.72
N GLY A 82 1.05 0.55 -1.16
CA GLY A 82 0.80 0.65 0.28
C GLY A 82 -0.01 -0.54 0.77
N PHE A 83 -0.07 -0.72 2.09
CA PHE A 83 -0.78 -1.83 2.71
C PHE A 83 -1.71 -1.37 3.81
N HIS A 84 -2.82 -2.09 3.97
CA HIS A 84 -3.84 -1.82 4.98
C HIS A 84 -4.22 -3.11 5.69
N THR A 85 -4.50 -3.03 6.97
CA THR A 85 -5.12 -4.11 7.73
C THR A 85 -6.00 -3.55 8.84
N LYS A 86 -6.97 -4.36 9.28
CA LYS A 86 -7.80 -4.08 10.47
C LYS A 86 -7.24 -4.74 11.73
N GLY A 87 -6.02 -5.27 11.66
CA GLY A 87 -5.46 -6.14 12.68
C GLY A 87 -6.00 -7.56 12.55
N GLY A 88 -5.79 -8.37 13.60
CA GLY A 88 -6.16 -9.77 13.52
C GLY A 88 -7.61 -10.09 13.88
N ARG A 89 -7.91 -11.37 14.05
CA ARG A 89 -9.28 -11.89 13.96
C ARG A 89 -10.15 -11.32 15.08
N ILE A 90 -9.61 -11.14 16.29
CA ILE A 90 -10.36 -10.54 17.40
C ILE A 90 -10.63 -9.06 17.13
N ALA A 91 -9.61 -8.32 16.66
CA ALA A 91 -9.74 -6.91 16.30
C ALA A 91 -10.77 -6.68 15.17
N ALA A 92 -10.79 -7.57 14.18
CA ALA A 92 -11.73 -7.52 13.06
C ALA A 92 -13.19 -7.76 13.46
N ILE A 93 -13.45 -8.63 14.45
CA ILE A 93 -14.81 -9.00 14.90
C ILE A 93 -15.35 -7.99 15.93
N SER A 94 -14.48 -7.37 16.72
CA SER A 94 -14.89 -6.55 17.86
C SER A 94 -15.25 -5.09 17.53
N MET A 95 -15.11 -4.63 16.28
CA MET A 95 -15.18 -3.19 15.91
C MET A 95 -14.22 -2.27 16.72
N MET A 96 -13.43 -2.82 17.64
CA MET A 96 -12.39 -2.15 18.42
C MET A 96 -11.00 -2.27 17.77
N GLY A 97 -10.90 -2.97 16.63
CA GLY A 97 -9.68 -3.05 15.84
C GLY A 97 -9.30 -1.72 15.21
N GLY A 98 -8.07 -1.26 15.44
CA GLY A 98 -7.51 -0.11 14.75
C GLY A 98 -7.33 -0.39 13.26
N SER A 99 -7.53 0.63 12.42
CA SER A 99 -7.07 0.58 11.03
C SER A 99 -5.58 0.89 11.01
N HIS A 100 -4.78 -0.05 10.53
CA HIS A 100 -3.35 0.13 10.31
C HIS A 100 -3.11 0.29 8.82
N SER A 101 -2.37 1.33 8.46
CA SER A 101 -1.98 1.58 7.07
C SER A 101 -0.51 1.98 7.01
N CYS A 102 0.14 1.63 5.91
CA CYS A 102 1.48 2.08 5.59
C CYS A 102 1.58 2.40 4.10
N PHE A 103 2.26 3.49 3.82
CA PHE A 103 2.57 3.95 2.48
C PHE A 103 4.04 4.34 2.41
N PRO A 104 4.62 4.39 1.19
CA PRO A 104 6.00 4.80 1.02
C PRO A 104 6.21 6.21 1.60
N LYS A 105 7.13 6.35 2.55
CA LYS A 105 7.39 7.63 3.24
C LYS A 105 7.94 8.70 2.30
N ASP A 106 8.56 8.27 1.21
CA ASP A 106 9.23 9.09 0.22
C ASP A 106 8.31 9.52 -0.93
N GLU A 107 7.05 9.05 -1.00
CA GLU A 107 6.12 9.38 -2.08
C GLU A 107 5.99 10.88 -2.31
N GLY A 108 5.64 11.64 -1.27
CA GLY A 108 5.49 13.09 -1.38
C GLY A 108 6.77 13.80 -1.83
N LEU A 109 7.94 13.31 -1.41
CA LEU A 109 9.23 13.86 -1.83
C LEU A 109 9.52 13.56 -3.30
N VAL A 110 9.24 12.34 -3.76
CA VAL A 110 9.40 11.92 -5.16
C VAL A 110 8.48 12.74 -6.07
N LEU A 111 7.19 12.86 -5.72
CA LEU A 111 6.22 13.61 -6.52
C LEU A 111 6.61 15.09 -6.62
N LYS A 112 7.11 15.67 -5.53
CA LYS A 112 7.64 17.04 -5.53
C LYS A 112 8.88 17.18 -6.41
N ARG A 113 9.83 16.25 -6.33
CA ARG A 113 11.07 16.28 -7.14
C ARG A 113 10.81 16.16 -8.64
N LEU A 114 9.77 15.42 -9.02
CA LEU A 114 9.37 15.24 -10.43
C LEU A 114 8.46 16.37 -10.94
N ASN A 115 8.15 17.39 -10.13
CA ASN A 115 7.18 18.43 -10.46
C ASN A 115 5.85 17.86 -10.98
N MET A 116 5.32 16.84 -10.27
CA MET A 116 4.16 16.08 -10.73
C MET A 116 2.92 16.96 -11.00
N ASP A 117 2.72 18.01 -10.21
CA ASP A 117 1.62 18.96 -10.40
C ASP A 117 1.66 19.64 -11.78
N GLN A 118 2.86 19.98 -12.26
CA GLN A 118 3.06 20.54 -13.59
C GLN A 118 2.74 19.50 -14.67
N LEU A 119 3.26 18.27 -14.53
CA LEU A 119 3.04 17.19 -15.50
C LEU A 119 1.56 16.83 -15.63
N ILE A 120 0.83 16.77 -14.52
CA ILE A 120 -0.62 16.55 -14.49
C ILE A 120 -1.37 17.76 -15.05
N GLY A 121 -0.91 18.97 -14.77
CA GLY A 121 -1.43 20.20 -15.36
C GLY A 121 -1.37 20.18 -16.88
N GLU A 122 -0.24 19.81 -17.47
CA GLU A 122 -0.08 19.67 -18.92
C GLU A 122 -0.91 18.52 -19.50
N GLY A 123 -1.11 17.43 -18.73
CA GLY A 123 -1.98 16.33 -19.14
C GLY A 123 -3.46 16.68 -19.23
N ARG A 124 -3.93 17.67 -18.45
CA ARG A 124 -5.34 18.12 -18.41
C ARG A 124 -5.73 19.13 -19.50
N LYS A 125 -4.78 19.68 -20.25
CA LYS A 125 -5.03 20.66 -21.32
C LYS A 125 -5.47 20.03 -22.66
N LEU A 126 -5.55 18.70 -22.71
CA LEU A 126 -6.06 17.91 -23.82
C LEU A 126 -7.58 17.76 -23.72
#